data_AF-A0AAU3QV15-F1
#
_entry.id   AF-A0AAU3QV15-F1
#
_cell.length_a   1.000
_cell.length_b   1.000
_cell.length_c   1.000
_cell.angle_alpha   90.00
_cell.angle_beta   90.00
_cell.angle_gamma   90.00
#
_symmetry.space_group_name_H-M   'P 1'
#
loop_
_entity.id
_entity.type
_entity.pdbx_description
1 polymer ?
#
loop_
_entity_poly.entity_id
_entity_poly.type
_entity_poly.pdbx_seq_one_letter_code
_entity_poly.pdbx_strand_id
1 'polypeptide(L)' 'MPQMSQVELHAAVRRDHRASMKMRELERRYNVSWRTVKKAVDSVWPEPRGRLPPRPAALDPYNL' A
#
# COMPACT_ATOMS: atom_id res chain seq x y z
N MET A 1 -10.95 2.73 3.56
CA MET A 1 -9.89 1.72 3.34
C MET A 1 -10.34 0.42 3.99
N PRO A 2 -9.92 -0.76 3.50
CA PRO A 2 -10.25 -2.03 4.15
C PRO A 2 -9.84 -1.97 5.63
N GLN A 3 -10.69 -2.49 6.51
CA GLN A 3 -10.47 -2.49 7.98
C GLN A 3 -9.34 -3.45 8.41
N MET A 4 -8.60 -4.01 7.46
CA MET A 4 -7.56 -5.03 7.63
C MET A 4 -6.17 -4.38 7.54
N SER A 5 -5.18 -5.00 8.16
CA SER A 5 -3.79 -4.56 8.03
C SER A 5 -3.31 -4.68 6.56
N GLN A 6 -2.28 -3.91 6.18
CA GLN A 6 -1.75 -3.95 4.82
C GLN A 6 -1.19 -5.34 4.44
N VAL A 7 -0.63 -6.06 5.42
CA VAL A 7 -0.11 -7.42 5.24
C VAL A 7 -1.26 -8.39 4.95
N GLU A 8 -2.33 -8.33 5.75
CA GLU A 8 -3.52 -9.16 5.55
C GLU A 8 -4.19 -8.88 4.20
N LEU A 9 -4.28 -7.60 3.81
CA LEU A 9 -4.79 -7.21 2.50
C LEU A 9 -3.98 -7.85 1.37
N HIS A 10 -2.65 -7.72 1.40
CA HIS A 10 -1.78 -8.34 0.37
C HIS A 10 -1.96 -9.86 0.32
N ALA A 11 -2.02 -10.52 1.49
CA ALA A 11 -2.21 -11.97 1.56
C ALA A 11 -3.59 -12.41 1.02
N ALA A 12 -4.65 -11.67 1.34
CA ALA A 12 -6.01 -11.94 0.88
C ALA A 12 -6.11 -11.77 -0.65
N VAL A 13 -5.56 -10.68 -1.21
CA VAL A 13 -5.51 -10.45 -2.66
C VAL A 13 -4.80 -11.60 -3.38
N ARG A 14 -3.67 -12.09 -2.86
CA ARG A 14 -2.95 -13.23 -3.46
C ARG A 14 -3.77 -14.52 -3.42
N ARG A 15 -4.47 -14.77 -2.32
CA ARG A 15 -5.33 -15.95 -2.18
C ARG A 15 -6.43 -15.93 -3.25
N ASP A 16 -7.12 -14.82 -3.38
CA ASP A 16 -8.23 -14.67 -4.33
C ASP A 16 -7.75 -14.63 -5.78
N HIS A 17 -6.59 -14.02 -6.06
CA HIS A 17 -5.95 -14.10 -7.37
C HIS A 17 -5.63 -15.56 -7.77
N ARG A 18 -5.10 -16.36 -6.84
CA ARG A 18 -4.82 -17.79 -7.08
C ARG A 18 -6.10 -18.59 -7.31
N ALA A 19 -7.23 -18.15 -6.75
CA ALA A 19 -8.56 -18.67 -7.05
C ALA A 19 -9.14 -18.14 -8.38
N SER A 20 -8.29 -17.60 -9.27
CA SER A 20 -8.65 -17.10 -10.61
C SER A 20 -9.55 -15.85 -10.64
N MET A 21 -9.63 -15.09 -9.55
CA MET A 21 -10.35 -13.82 -9.54
C MET A 21 -9.63 -12.76 -10.40
N LYS A 22 -10.39 -11.99 -11.18
CA LYS A 22 -9.84 -10.96 -12.08
C LYS A 22 -9.38 -9.72 -11.31
N MET A 23 -8.39 -9.00 -11.85
CA MET A 23 -7.78 -7.83 -11.18
C MET A 23 -8.80 -6.77 -10.82
N ARG A 24 -9.70 -6.46 -11.75
CA ARG A 24 -10.76 -5.45 -11.56
C ARG A 24 -11.82 -5.86 -10.54
N GLU A 25 -12.01 -7.15 -10.35
CA GLU A 25 -12.92 -7.67 -9.32
C GLU A 25 -12.28 -7.54 -7.93
N LEU A 26 -10.99 -7.85 -7.80
CA LEU A 26 -10.22 -7.63 -6.58
C LEU A 26 -10.19 -6.16 -6.15
N GLU A 27 -10.00 -5.24 -7.11
CA GLU A 27 -10.08 -3.80 -6.87
C GLU A 27 -11.40 -3.39 -6.21
N ARG A 28 -12.52 -3.89 -6.74
CA ARG A 28 -13.86 -3.60 -6.24
C ARG A 28 -14.12 -4.28 -4.89
N ARG A 29 -13.72 -5.54 -4.74
CA ARG A 29 -13.92 -6.33 -3.51
C ARG A 29 -13.22 -5.72 -2.31
N TYR A 30 -11.96 -5.32 -2.49
CA TYR A 30 -11.14 -4.77 -1.41
C TYR A 30 -11.15 -3.23 -1.37
N ASN A 31 -11.84 -2.58 -2.30
CA ASN A 31 -11.90 -1.13 -2.47
C ASN A 31 -10.50 -0.50 -2.50
N VAL A 32 -9.65 -1.04 -3.38
CA VAL A 32 -8.26 -0.60 -3.58
C VAL A 32 -7.99 -0.32 -5.04
N SER A 33 -6.97 0.51 -5.31
CA SER A 33 -6.54 0.81 -6.68
C SER A 33 -5.91 -0.40 -7.37
N TRP A 34 -5.96 -0.43 -8.69
CA TRP A 34 -5.23 -1.40 -9.52
C TRP A 34 -3.75 -1.52 -9.14
N ARG A 35 -3.07 -0.39 -8.85
CA ARG A 35 -1.65 -0.40 -8.45
C ARG A 35 -1.41 -1.20 -7.18
N THR A 36 -2.35 -1.14 -6.23
CA THR A 36 -2.28 -1.91 -4.98
C THR A 36 -2.47 -3.39 -5.23
N VAL A 37 -3.45 -3.76 -6.07
CA VAL A 37 -3.67 -5.16 -6.46
C VAL A 37 -2.43 -5.71 -7.17
N LYS A 38 -1.89 -4.98 -8.14
CA LYS A 38 -0.67 -5.36 -8.87
C LYS A 38 0.52 -5.56 -7.92
N LYS A 39 0.78 -4.61 -7.01
CA LYS A 39 1.81 -4.76 -5.98
C LYS A 39 1.59 -5.99 -5.11
N ALA A 40 0.35 -6.29 -4.72
CA ALA A 40 0.06 -7.46 -3.90
C ALA A 40 0.32 -8.80 -4.59
N VAL A 41 0.10 -8.85 -5.89
CA VAL A 41 0.39 -10.01 -6.74
C VAL A 41 1.89 -10.15 -6.97
N ASP A 42 2.56 -9.04 -7.29
CA ASP A 42 3.99 -9.02 -7.64
C ASP A 42 4.91 -9.18 -6.42
N SER A 43 4.52 -8.69 -5.23
CA SER A 43 5.35 -8.70 -4.02
C SER A 43 4.74 -9.52 -2.87
N VAL A 44 5.58 -10.35 -2.22
CA VAL A 44 5.17 -11.19 -1.07
C VAL A 44 4.88 -10.33 0.16
N TRP A 45 5.60 -9.24 0.34
CA TRP A 45 5.42 -8.33 1.47
C TRP A 45 5.09 -6.92 0.99
N PRO A 46 4.20 -6.19 1.69
CA PRO A 46 4.02 -4.78 1.42
C PRO A 46 5.31 -4.03 1.75
N GLU A 47 5.76 -3.22 0.81
CA GLU A 47 6.92 -2.36 1.03
C GLU A 47 6.62 -1.34 2.14
N PRO A 48 7.55 -1.12 3.09
CA PRO A 48 7.41 -0.06 4.07
C PRO A 48 7.24 1.29 3.37
N ARG A 49 6.38 2.16 3.91
CA ARG A 49 6.30 3.53 3.41
C ARG A 49 7.67 4.19 3.61
N GLY A 50 8.20 4.78 2.55
CA GLY A 50 9.43 5.58 2.62
C GLY A 50 9.30 6.67 3.69
N ARG A 51 10.43 6.98 4.34
CA ARG A 51 10.48 8.06 5.33
C ARG A 51 10.10 9.36 4.64
N LEU A 52 9.14 10.09 5.22
CA LEU A 52 8.79 11.43 4.75
C LEU A 52 10.01 12.34 4.84
N PRO A 53 10.20 13.27 3.89
CA PRO A 53 11.27 14.26 4.01
C PRO A 53 11.13 15.01 5.34
N PRO A 54 12.24 15.32 6.03
CA PRO A 54 12.18 16.11 7.25
C PRO A 54 11.51 17.45 6.93
N ARG A 55 10.61 17.89 7.81
CA ARG A 55 9.96 19.19 7.68
C ARG A 55 11.05 20.27 7.73
N PRO A 56 11.05 21.26 6.82
CA PRO A 56 11.98 22.38 6.93
C PRO A 56 11.76 23.07 8.28
N ALA A 57 12.84 23.29 9.03
CA ALA A 57 12.79 24.08 10.24
C ALA A 57 12.41 25.51 9.87
N ALA A 58 11.40 26.08 10.53
CA ALA A 58 10.86 27.41 10.20
C ALA A 58 11.75 28.58 10.69
N LEU A 59 12.90 28.29 11.29
CA LEU A 59 13.76 29.28 11.91
C LEU A 59 15.07 29.41 11.12
N ASP A 60 15.34 30.64 10.67
CA ASP A 60 16.67 31.05 10.24
C ASP A 60 17.57 31.07 11.48
N PRO A 61 18.75 30.42 11.49
CA PRO A 61 19.70 30.56 12.59
C PRO A 61 20.15 32.02 12.69
N TYR A 62 19.53 32.76 13.61
CA TYR A 62 20.01 34.08 14.02
C TYR A 62 21.35 33.91 14.75
N ASN A 63 22.45 34.23 14.08
CA ASN A 63 23.77 34.26 14.70
C ASN A 63 23.99 35.64 15.35
N LEU A 64 24.30 35.63 16.65
CA LEU A 64 24.73 36.79 17.46
C LEU A 64 26.21 37.11 17.25
#